data_AF-A0A8C4KZP5-F1
#
_entry.id   AF-A0A8C4KZP5-F1
#
_cell.length_a   1.000
_cell.length_b   1.000
_cell.length_c   1.000
_cell.angle_alpha   90.00
_cell.angle_beta   90.00
_cell.angle_gamma   90.00
#
_symmetry.space_group_name_H-M   'P 1'
#
loop_
_entity.id
_entity.type
_entity.pdbx_description
1 polymer ?
#
loop_
_entity_poly.entity_id
_entity_poly.type
_entity_poly.pdbx_seq_one_letter_code
_entity_poly.pdbx_strand_id
1 'polypeptide(L)'
;MSSAVGVPFCPPNRQVCGQAPQDPAPRVSKDPARLAPSRLPGPSSRVSRGDPGSPRAPAALTLRFSPSCCCGPSSPGANPFLPRRTTMFVPCGESAPDLAGYTLLMPAVSVGNVGQLAVDLIISTLNMCKIGYFYTDCLVPMVGNNPYATAEENSAELSTNAEVYSLPSKKLVALQLRSIFIKYKSKPFCEKLLSWVKSSNCAKVVVLSSSHSYHRNDLQLRSTPFRYLLTPSLQKNVESKIKSLNWEEMEKSPCIPEISDSEFCVRVPGGGITKTLYDEGCSKEIPLAVLLKFVSEGDNIPDALGLVEHLNEWLQIIKPRCDDPTASALPWKIPSSWRLLFGSGLPPALF
;
A
#
# COMPACT_ATOMS: atom_id res chain seq x y z
N MET A 1 -10.91 67.15 20.70
CA MET A 1 -12.12 67.60 21.44
C MET A 1 -12.93 66.33 21.70
N SER A 2 -12.91 65.74 22.90
CA SER A 2 -13.55 66.19 24.17
C SER A 2 -15.02 65.73 24.24
N SER A 3 -15.52 64.99 25.25
CA SER A 3 -14.91 64.44 26.49
C SER A 3 -15.72 63.21 27.03
N ALA A 4 -15.33 62.64 28.19
CA ALA A 4 -16.00 61.56 28.96
C ALA A 4 -17.47 61.90 29.40
N VAL A 5 -18.33 61.06 30.02
CA VAL A 5 -18.26 60.11 31.18
C VAL A 5 -19.48 59.14 31.13
N GLY A 6 -19.56 57.93 31.73
CA GLY A 6 -18.55 57.09 32.41
C GLY A 6 -19.02 56.29 33.66
N VAL A 7 -19.25 54.97 33.51
CA VAL A 7 -19.24 53.90 34.57
C VAL A 7 -20.40 53.93 35.63
N PRO A 8 -20.55 52.98 36.59
CA PRO A 8 -21.26 51.67 36.50
C PRO A 8 -22.52 51.52 37.40
N PHE A 9 -23.17 50.34 37.39
CA PHE A 9 -23.72 49.69 38.61
C PHE A 9 -23.88 48.15 38.50
N CYS A 10 -23.74 47.41 39.62
CA CYS A 10 -23.76 45.92 39.71
C CYS A 10 -23.75 45.44 41.20
N PRO A 11 -23.93 44.14 41.57
CA PRO A 11 -24.73 43.05 40.99
C PRO A 11 -26.06 42.84 41.79
N PRO A 12 -26.29 41.97 42.84
CA PRO A 12 -25.54 40.85 43.48
C PRO A 12 -26.28 39.48 43.61
N ASN A 13 -25.51 38.39 43.84
CA ASN A 13 -25.78 37.18 44.69
C ASN A 13 -26.97 36.20 44.42
N ARG A 14 -26.72 34.89 44.16
CA ARG A 14 -26.61 33.70 45.08
C ARG A 14 -27.98 33.09 45.49
N GLN A 15 -28.21 31.80 45.84
CA GLN A 15 -27.43 30.53 46.09
C GLN A 15 -28.48 29.34 46.10
N VAL A 16 -28.23 28.01 46.11
CA VAL A 16 -27.07 27.09 46.00
C VAL A 16 -27.54 25.62 45.72
N CYS A 17 -26.66 24.74 45.21
CA CYS A 17 -26.71 23.25 45.20
C CYS A 17 -27.82 22.47 44.44
N GLY A 18 -27.46 21.26 43.95
CA GLY A 18 -28.40 20.39 43.22
C GLY A 18 -27.92 18.99 42.73
N GLN A 19 -26.93 18.36 43.37
CA GLN A 19 -26.55 16.92 43.30
C GLN A 19 -26.29 16.22 41.93
N ALA A 20 -25.48 15.14 41.97
CA ALA A 20 -25.18 14.28 40.82
C ALA A 20 -25.51 12.80 41.16
N PRO A 21 -25.94 11.97 40.20
CA PRO A 21 -26.02 10.52 40.38
C PRO A 21 -24.64 9.87 40.23
N GLN A 22 -24.33 8.91 41.09
CA GLN A 22 -23.31 7.88 40.85
C GLN A 22 -24.03 6.56 40.60
N ASP A 23 -23.69 5.83 39.54
CA ASP A 23 -24.13 4.45 39.34
C ASP A 23 -22.92 3.49 39.37
N PRO A 24 -22.96 2.40 40.15
CA PRO A 24 -21.80 1.54 40.36
C PRO A 24 -21.69 0.40 39.34
N ALA A 25 -20.49 0.17 38.82
CA ALA A 25 -20.20 -1.04 38.03
C ALA A 25 -20.13 -2.29 38.93
N PRO A 26 -20.74 -3.43 38.54
CA PRO A 26 -20.68 -4.66 39.32
C PRO A 26 -19.29 -5.31 39.23
N ARG A 27 -18.64 -5.53 40.38
CA ARG A 27 -17.42 -6.34 40.45
C ARG A 27 -17.78 -7.83 40.31
N VAL A 28 -17.21 -8.49 39.30
CA VAL A 28 -17.10 -9.96 39.29
C VAL A 28 -15.65 -10.32 39.58
N SER A 29 -15.41 -11.01 40.68
CA SER A 29 -14.14 -11.66 41.00
C SER A 29 -14.27 -13.18 40.90
N LYS A 30 -13.23 -13.83 40.37
CA LYS A 30 -12.84 -15.23 40.66
C LYS A 30 -11.49 -15.54 40.06
N ASP A 31 -10.65 -16.20 40.85
CA ASP A 31 -9.25 -16.52 40.52
C ASP A 31 -9.09 -17.69 39.53
N PRO A 32 -7.93 -17.79 38.85
CA PRO A 32 -7.72 -18.77 37.78
C PRO A 32 -7.41 -20.18 38.30
N ALA A 33 -8.26 -21.15 37.96
CA ALA A 33 -7.99 -22.56 38.18
C ALA A 33 -7.18 -23.17 37.01
N ARG A 34 -5.95 -23.63 37.28
CA ARG A 34 -5.22 -24.53 36.38
C ARG A 34 -5.92 -25.89 36.30
N LEU A 35 -5.98 -26.49 35.11
CA LEU A 35 -6.03 -27.95 34.94
C LEU A 35 -5.36 -28.36 33.62
N ALA A 36 -4.72 -29.53 33.62
CA ALA A 36 -3.94 -30.09 32.51
C ALA A 36 -4.57 -31.43 32.05
N PRO A 37 -4.25 -31.95 30.85
CA PRO A 37 -5.11 -32.93 30.18
C PRO A 37 -4.93 -34.37 30.68
N SER A 38 -6.06 -35.09 30.80
CA SER A 38 -6.11 -36.54 31.03
C SER A 38 -6.21 -37.32 29.71
N ARG A 39 -5.64 -38.54 29.68
CA ARG A 39 -5.62 -39.43 28.51
C ARG A 39 -6.49 -40.67 28.74
N LEU A 40 -7.28 -41.05 27.72
CA LEU A 40 -7.66 -42.44 27.39
C LEU A 40 -8.53 -43.19 28.45
N PRO A 41 -9.11 -44.38 28.17
CA PRO A 41 -8.99 -45.25 26.99
C PRO A 41 -10.28 -45.45 26.17
N GLY A 42 -10.17 -46.23 25.09
CA GLY A 42 -11.31 -46.78 24.34
C GLY A 42 -11.25 -48.32 24.27
N PRO A 43 -12.35 -49.00 23.89
CA PRO A 43 -12.39 -50.46 23.71
C PRO A 43 -12.26 -50.88 22.24
N SER A 44 -11.95 -52.17 22.02
CA SER A 44 -11.86 -52.81 20.70
C SER A 44 -13.09 -53.65 20.40
N SER A 45 -13.51 -53.72 19.13
CA SER A 45 -14.33 -54.82 18.59
C SER A 45 -13.92 -55.10 17.12
N ARG A 46 -14.05 -56.36 16.67
CA ARG A 46 -13.37 -56.86 15.46
C ARG A 46 -14.16 -57.95 14.73
N VAL A 47 -14.91 -57.57 13.70
CA VAL A 47 -15.61 -58.46 12.75
C VAL A 47 -15.68 -57.74 11.39
N SER A 48 -15.57 -58.31 10.20
CA SER A 48 -14.78 -59.40 9.61
C SER A 48 -15.31 -59.64 8.19
N ARG A 49 -14.54 -59.23 7.16
CA ARG A 49 -14.64 -59.59 5.72
C ARG A 49 -15.84 -59.05 4.89
N GLY A 50 -15.52 -58.55 3.69
CA GLY A 50 -16.48 -58.15 2.65
C GLY A 50 -15.84 -57.24 1.59
N ASP A 51 -15.10 -57.82 0.63
CA ASP A 51 -14.42 -57.16 -0.51
C ASP A 51 -14.46 -58.19 -1.68
N PRO A 52 -14.62 -57.82 -2.97
CA PRO A 52 -13.69 -56.94 -3.71
C PRO A 52 -14.32 -55.84 -4.59
N GLY A 53 -13.61 -54.72 -4.83
CA GLY A 53 -14.07 -53.68 -5.77
C GLY A 53 -13.09 -52.57 -6.17
N SER A 54 -11.86 -52.89 -6.61
CA SER A 54 -10.88 -51.86 -7.03
C SER A 54 -11.15 -51.29 -8.43
N PRO A 55 -10.91 -49.98 -8.63
CA PRO A 55 -9.99 -49.61 -9.71
C PRO A 55 -8.95 -48.52 -9.34
N ARG A 56 -7.67 -48.89 -9.50
CA ARG A 56 -6.50 -48.09 -9.96
C ARG A 56 -6.40 -46.60 -9.57
N ALA A 57 -5.37 -46.27 -8.79
CA ALA A 57 -4.80 -44.92 -8.73
C ALA A 57 -4.01 -44.57 -10.02
N PRO A 58 -3.91 -43.27 -10.40
CA PRO A 58 -3.09 -42.82 -11.53
C PRO A 58 -1.58 -42.85 -11.22
N ALA A 59 -0.77 -42.96 -12.28
CA ALA A 59 0.68 -43.15 -12.16
C ALA A 59 1.45 -41.85 -11.87
N ALA A 60 2.56 -41.97 -11.12
CA ALA A 60 3.50 -40.88 -10.92
C ALA A 60 4.31 -40.60 -12.20
N LEU A 61 4.12 -39.43 -12.81
CA LEU A 61 4.82 -39.04 -14.03
C LEU A 61 6.22 -38.48 -13.72
N THR A 62 7.22 -39.35 -13.60
CA THR A 62 8.63 -38.92 -13.50
C THR A 62 9.09 -38.27 -14.81
N LEU A 63 9.17 -36.94 -14.82
CA LEU A 63 9.80 -36.16 -15.90
C LEU A 63 11.28 -36.52 -16.02
N ARG A 64 11.64 -37.26 -17.07
CA ARG A 64 13.04 -37.43 -17.49
C ARG A 64 13.48 -36.21 -18.26
N PHE A 65 14.42 -35.44 -17.71
CA PHE A 65 15.15 -34.42 -18.48
C PHE A 65 16.16 -35.09 -19.40
N SER A 66 16.06 -34.83 -20.71
CA SER A 66 17.05 -35.19 -21.72
C SER A 66 17.94 -33.98 -22.02
N PRO A 67 19.24 -34.00 -21.66
CA PRO A 67 20.16 -32.90 -21.99
C PRO A 67 20.78 -33.11 -23.38
N SER A 68 20.27 -32.43 -24.40
CA SER A 68 20.82 -32.51 -25.76
C SER A 68 20.72 -31.20 -26.55
N CYS A 69 21.37 -30.15 -26.05
CA CYS A 69 21.75 -28.98 -26.83
C CYS A 69 23.26 -28.77 -26.72
N CYS A 70 23.98 -28.81 -27.84
CA CYS A 70 25.43 -28.69 -27.86
C CYS A 70 25.86 -27.21 -27.86
N CYS A 71 26.64 -26.81 -26.85
CA CYS A 71 27.31 -25.51 -26.81
C CYS A 71 28.83 -25.71 -26.94
N GLY A 72 29.49 -24.84 -27.71
CA GLY A 72 30.95 -24.84 -27.88
C GLY A 72 31.70 -24.41 -26.60
N PRO A 73 33.03 -24.56 -26.58
CA PRO A 73 33.84 -24.35 -25.38
C PRO A 73 33.81 -22.89 -24.89
N SER A 74 33.29 -22.69 -23.67
CA SER A 74 33.32 -21.43 -22.95
C SER A 74 34.70 -21.16 -22.33
N SER A 75 35.20 -19.93 -22.44
CA SER A 75 36.47 -19.50 -21.84
C SER A 75 36.51 -19.74 -20.32
N PRO A 76 37.61 -20.31 -19.76
CA PRO A 76 37.72 -20.54 -18.32
C PRO A 76 37.97 -19.22 -17.56
N GLY A 77 37.09 -18.87 -16.63
CA GLY A 77 37.30 -17.70 -15.77
C GLY A 77 36.10 -17.23 -14.94
N ALA A 78 34.86 -17.52 -15.35
CA ALA A 78 33.67 -17.10 -14.62
C ALA A 78 33.21 -18.19 -13.62
N ASN A 79 33.54 -18.02 -12.33
CA ASN A 79 32.97 -18.86 -11.26
C ASN A 79 31.49 -18.49 -11.04
N PRO A 80 30.52 -19.40 -11.31
CA PRO A 80 29.09 -19.06 -11.28
C PRO A 80 28.52 -18.82 -9.87
N PHE A 81 29.28 -19.13 -8.81
CA PHE A 81 28.84 -18.96 -7.42
C PHE A 81 29.37 -17.69 -6.74
N LEU A 82 30.13 -16.85 -7.45
CA LEU A 82 30.37 -15.48 -6.98
C LEU A 82 29.06 -14.67 -7.08
N PRO A 83 28.59 -14.02 -6.00
CA PRO A 83 27.45 -13.13 -6.12
C PRO A 83 27.83 -11.96 -7.02
N ARG A 84 27.22 -11.92 -8.22
CA ARG A 84 27.05 -10.65 -8.94
C ARG A 84 26.48 -9.64 -7.94
N ARG A 85 26.88 -8.36 -8.01
CA ARG A 85 26.24 -7.31 -7.20
C ARG A 85 24.77 -7.23 -7.61
N THR A 86 23.90 -7.97 -6.91
CA THR A 86 22.47 -8.06 -7.20
C THR A 86 21.84 -6.72 -6.87
N THR A 87 21.63 -5.92 -7.90
CA THR A 87 20.70 -4.79 -7.86
C THR A 87 19.35 -5.29 -7.35
N MET A 88 18.70 -4.49 -6.50
CA MET A 88 17.39 -4.85 -5.94
C MET A 88 16.37 -5.13 -7.06
N PHE A 89 16.48 -4.45 -8.19
CA PHE A 89 15.71 -4.71 -9.40
C PHE A 89 16.36 -5.77 -10.30
N VAL A 90 15.52 -6.68 -10.80
CA VAL A 90 15.84 -7.68 -11.83
C VAL A 90 14.90 -7.46 -13.03
N PRO A 91 15.41 -7.21 -14.24
CA PRO A 91 14.58 -7.03 -15.43
C PRO A 91 13.96 -8.36 -15.91
N CYS A 92 12.84 -8.28 -16.63
CA CYS A 92 12.26 -9.42 -17.35
C CYS A 92 12.94 -9.67 -18.71
N GLY A 93 13.62 -8.67 -19.29
CA GLY A 93 14.44 -8.79 -20.49
C GLY A 93 15.94 -8.88 -20.17
N GLU A 94 16.76 -9.06 -21.21
CA GLU A 94 18.22 -9.21 -21.07
C GLU A 94 18.95 -7.96 -20.55
N SER A 95 18.34 -6.78 -20.72
CA SER A 95 18.89 -5.48 -20.32
C SER A 95 17.99 -4.76 -19.32
N ALA A 96 18.58 -3.88 -18.51
CA ALA A 96 17.83 -2.96 -17.68
C ALA A 96 17.12 -1.89 -18.56
N PRO A 97 15.85 -1.54 -18.28
CA PRO A 97 15.14 -0.52 -19.04
C PRO A 97 15.64 0.88 -18.70
N ASP A 98 15.67 1.77 -19.70
CA ASP A 98 15.90 3.19 -19.45
C ASP A 98 14.65 3.83 -18.83
N LEU A 99 14.82 4.36 -17.62
CA LEU A 99 13.80 5.08 -16.85
C LEU A 99 14.15 6.57 -16.68
N ALA A 100 15.11 7.08 -17.46
CA ALA A 100 15.53 8.48 -17.40
C ALA A 100 14.39 9.45 -17.68
N GLY A 101 14.11 10.30 -16.69
CA GLY A 101 13.02 11.26 -16.74
C GLY A 101 11.62 10.68 -16.55
N TYR A 102 11.48 9.41 -16.15
CA TYR A 102 10.16 8.82 -15.83
C TYR A 102 9.61 9.32 -14.49
N THR A 103 8.29 9.35 -14.34
CA THR A 103 7.65 9.44 -13.01
C THR A 103 7.41 8.03 -12.48
N LEU A 104 7.96 7.72 -11.30
CA LEU A 104 7.67 6.50 -10.56
C LEU A 104 6.42 6.71 -9.70
N LEU A 105 5.41 5.88 -9.92
CA LEU A 105 4.26 5.71 -9.05
C LEU A 105 4.51 4.49 -8.16
N MET A 106 4.27 4.60 -6.85
CA MET A 106 4.46 3.48 -5.94
C MET A 106 3.47 3.51 -4.76
N PRO A 107 3.05 2.36 -4.21
CA PRO A 107 2.26 2.31 -3.00
C PRO A 107 3.16 2.42 -1.77
N ALA A 108 2.62 2.99 -0.71
CA ALA A 108 2.96 2.57 0.64
C ALA A 108 2.06 1.40 1.04
N VAL A 109 2.63 0.38 1.68
CA VAL A 109 1.84 -0.61 2.43
C VAL A 109 1.35 0.09 3.70
N SER A 110 0.06 0.42 3.73
CA SER A 110 -0.59 1.30 4.71
C SER A 110 -2.06 0.91 4.95
N VAL A 111 -2.69 1.48 5.97
CA VAL A 111 -4.10 1.22 6.38
C VAL A 111 -5.08 1.09 5.20
N GLY A 112 -5.90 0.04 5.19
CA GLY A 112 -6.85 -0.24 4.10
C GLY A 112 -6.23 -0.63 2.75
N ASN A 113 -4.90 -0.74 2.66
CA ASN A 113 -4.12 -1.03 1.44
C ASN A 113 -4.35 -0.05 0.26
N VAL A 114 -4.90 1.14 0.53
CA VAL A 114 -5.39 2.10 -0.48
C VAL A 114 -4.35 2.41 -1.55
N GLY A 115 -3.08 2.62 -1.19
CA GLY A 115 -2.01 2.88 -2.15
C GLY A 115 -1.78 1.73 -3.13
N GLN A 116 -1.87 0.48 -2.65
CA GLN A 116 -1.73 -0.72 -3.47
C GLN A 116 -2.94 -0.91 -4.39
N LEU A 117 -4.15 -0.68 -3.87
CA LEU A 117 -5.39 -0.69 -4.66
C LEU A 117 -5.39 0.42 -5.74
N ALA A 118 -4.86 1.60 -5.43
CA ALA A 118 -4.70 2.71 -6.37
C ALA A 118 -3.72 2.36 -7.51
N VAL A 119 -2.57 1.75 -7.19
CA VAL A 119 -1.63 1.26 -8.22
C VAL A 119 -2.23 0.14 -9.07
N ASP A 120 -3.10 -0.71 -8.49
CA ASP A 120 -3.85 -1.73 -9.22
C ASP A 120 -4.76 -1.15 -10.30
N LEU A 121 -5.52 -0.10 -9.96
CA LEU A 121 -6.35 0.63 -10.92
C LEU A 121 -5.50 1.25 -12.04
N ILE A 122 -4.36 1.85 -11.70
CA ILE A 122 -3.46 2.49 -12.66
C ILE A 122 -2.88 1.48 -13.66
N ILE A 123 -2.32 0.36 -13.18
CA ILE A 123 -1.72 -0.67 -14.03
C ILE A 123 -2.79 -1.31 -14.95
N SER A 124 -3.94 -1.65 -14.38
CA SER A 124 -5.06 -2.27 -15.09
C SER A 124 -5.66 -1.38 -16.18
N THR A 125 -5.87 -0.09 -15.87
CA THR A 125 -6.51 0.89 -16.78
C THR A 125 -5.60 1.29 -17.93
N LEU A 126 -4.31 1.43 -17.66
CA LEU A 126 -3.33 1.84 -18.66
C LEU A 126 -2.67 0.67 -19.40
N ASN A 127 -3.01 -0.57 -19.03
CA ASN A 127 -2.45 -1.81 -19.58
C ASN A 127 -0.90 -1.80 -19.57
N MET A 128 -0.32 -1.45 -18.41
CA MET A 128 1.14 -1.30 -18.26
C MET A 128 1.85 -2.66 -18.35
N CYS A 129 2.99 -2.71 -19.06
CA CYS A 129 3.73 -3.95 -19.27
C CYS A 129 4.70 -4.23 -18.11
N LYS A 130 4.76 -5.46 -17.60
CA LYS A 130 5.74 -5.87 -16.58
C LYS A 130 7.16 -5.83 -17.17
N ILE A 131 8.05 -5.05 -16.56
CA ILE A 131 9.45 -4.88 -16.99
C ILE A 131 10.46 -5.54 -16.07
N GLY A 132 10.05 -5.94 -14.87
CA GLY A 132 10.91 -6.61 -13.89
C GLY A 132 10.25 -6.74 -12.53
N TYR A 133 11.03 -7.19 -11.56
CA TYR A 133 10.61 -7.40 -10.17
C TYR A 133 11.73 -7.03 -9.20
N PHE A 134 11.43 -6.93 -7.90
CA PHE A 134 12.43 -6.70 -6.88
C PHE A 134 12.85 -8.00 -6.18
N TYR A 135 14.09 -8.43 -6.41
CA TYR A 135 14.70 -9.50 -5.62
C TYR A 135 15.15 -8.92 -4.27
N THR A 136 14.36 -9.15 -3.23
CA THR A 136 14.59 -8.55 -1.91
C THR A 136 14.22 -9.48 -0.76
N ASP A 137 15.05 -9.48 0.27
CA ASP A 137 14.87 -10.22 1.53
C ASP A 137 13.98 -9.47 2.53
N CYS A 138 13.46 -8.31 2.17
CA CYS A 138 12.73 -7.39 3.04
C CYS A 138 11.20 -7.60 3.07
N LEU A 139 10.68 -8.38 2.12
CA LEU A 139 9.26 -8.64 1.90
C LEU A 139 8.95 -10.12 2.13
N VAL A 140 7.72 -10.43 2.53
CA VAL A 140 7.27 -11.84 2.62
C VAL A 140 7.27 -12.44 1.21
N PRO A 141 7.86 -13.63 0.98
CA PRO A 141 7.81 -14.27 -0.32
C PRO A 141 6.39 -14.73 -0.65
N MET A 142 5.94 -14.47 -1.88
CA MET A 142 4.67 -14.96 -2.40
C MET A 142 4.78 -15.22 -3.91
N VAL A 143 3.92 -16.11 -4.40
CA VAL A 143 3.69 -16.35 -5.83
C VAL A 143 2.19 -16.57 -6.03
N GLY A 144 1.64 -16.11 -7.16
CA GLY A 144 0.24 -16.28 -7.52
C GLY A 144 0.00 -16.02 -9.00
N ASN A 145 -1.25 -16.17 -9.44
CA ASN A 145 -1.66 -15.92 -10.82
C ASN A 145 -1.58 -14.42 -11.15
N ASN A 146 -1.46 -14.07 -12.43
CA ASN A 146 -1.47 -12.68 -12.90
C ASN A 146 -2.75 -11.93 -12.44
N PRO A 147 -2.64 -10.91 -11.58
CA PRO A 147 -3.80 -10.21 -11.02
C PRO A 147 -4.49 -9.27 -12.03
N TYR A 148 -3.87 -9.05 -13.19
CA TYR A 148 -4.36 -8.23 -14.30
C TYR A 148 -4.76 -9.07 -15.52
N ALA A 149 -4.84 -10.40 -15.40
CA ALA A 149 -5.15 -11.28 -16.52
C ALA A 149 -6.48 -10.92 -17.20
N THR A 150 -6.49 -10.88 -18.53
CA THR A 150 -7.63 -10.51 -19.38
C THR A 150 -7.87 -11.48 -20.53
N ALA A 151 -6.92 -12.37 -20.79
CA ALA A 151 -7.00 -13.43 -21.79
C ALA A 151 -6.34 -14.70 -21.23
N GLU A 152 -6.53 -15.85 -21.86
CA GLU A 152 -5.92 -17.10 -21.42
C GLU A 152 -4.39 -17.03 -21.51
N GLU A 153 -3.85 -16.40 -22.55
CA GLU A 153 -2.41 -16.20 -22.78
C GLU A 153 -1.69 -15.53 -21.60
N ASN A 154 -2.25 -14.43 -21.06
CA ASN A 154 -1.64 -13.72 -19.92
C ASN A 154 -2.09 -14.25 -18.54
N SER A 155 -2.95 -15.27 -18.49
CA SER A 155 -3.37 -15.91 -17.23
C SER A 155 -2.28 -16.82 -16.62
N ALA A 156 -1.41 -17.38 -17.46
CA ALA A 156 -0.31 -18.26 -17.05
C ALA A 156 0.92 -17.49 -16.50
N GLU A 157 0.94 -16.17 -16.61
CA GLU A 157 1.98 -15.35 -15.97
C GLU A 157 1.88 -15.44 -14.44
N LEU A 158 3.03 -15.67 -13.79
CA LEU A 158 3.14 -15.56 -12.34
C LEU A 158 3.31 -14.10 -11.92
N SER A 159 2.66 -13.75 -10.81
CA SER A 159 2.85 -12.50 -10.07
C SER A 159 3.56 -12.78 -8.74
N THR A 160 4.38 -11.84 -8.32
CA THR A 160 5.31 -11.94 -7.19
C THR A 160 5.12 -10.80 -6.17
N ASN A 161 5.94 -10.76 -5.12
CA ASN A 161 5.72 -9.86 -3.98
C ASN A 161 6.00 -8.37 -4.25
N ALA A 162 6.82 -8.04 -5.25
CA ALA A 162 7.13 -6.67 -5.66
C ALA A 162 7.50 -6.61 -7.15
N GLU A 163 6.64 -6.00 -7.96
CA GLU A 163 6.72 -6.04 -9.44
C GLU A 163 6.70 -4.64 -10.03
N VAL A 164 7.44 -4.44 -11.13
CA VAL A 164 7.60 -3.13 -11.78
C VAL A 164 7.03 -3.19 -13.18
N TYR A 165 6.14 -2.24 -13.47
CA TYR A 165 5.42 -2.10 -14.74
C TYR A 165 5.75 -0.75 -15.40
N SER A 166 5.74 -0.67 -16.73
CA SER A 166 6.04 0.57 -17.45
C SER A 166 4.99 0.94 -18.50
N LEU A 167 4.98 2.23 -18.82
CA LEU A 167 4.23 2.82 -19.92
C LEU A 167 5.08 3.92 -20.58
N PRO A 168 5.96 3.56 -21.53
CA PRO A 168 6.90 4.48 -22.15
C PRO A 168 6.23 5.70 -22.81
N SER A 169 5.04 5.50 -23.39
CA SER A 169 4.25 6.55 -24.07
C SER A 169 3.80 7.70 -23.17
N LYS A 170 3.88 7.55 -21.83
CA LYS A 170 3.65 8.62 -20.85
C LYS A 170 4.85 8.87 -19.93
N LYS A 171 5.99 8.20 -20.17
CA LYS A 171 7.13 8.11 -19.23
C LYS A 171 6.68 7.78 -17.79
N LEU A 172 5.79 6.79 -17.65
CA LEU A 172 5.35 6.30 -16.34
C LEU A 172 5.95 4.92 -16.05
N VAL A 173 6.35 4.73 -14.80
CA VAL A 173 6.72 3.43 -14.24
C VAL A 173 5.96 3.25 -12.93
N ALA A 174 5.44 2.06 -12.67
CA ALA A 174 4.65 1.74 -11.50
C ALA A 174 5.27 0.53 -10.78
N LEU A 175 5.63 0.72 -9.51
CA LEU A 175 5.95 -0.37 -8.59
C LEU A 175 4.65 -0.84 -7.95
N GLN A 176 4.31 -2.12 -8.00
CA GLN A 176 3.25 -2.72 -7.18
C GLN A 176 3.87 -3.59 -6.07
N LEU A 177 3.28 -3.54 -4.87
CA LEU A 177 3.64 -4.38 -3.73
C LEU A 177 2.45 -5.27 -3.36
N ARG A 178 2.68 -6.59 -3.28
CA ARG A 178 1.64 -7.59 -2.97
C ARG A 178 1.77 -8.22 -1.58
N SER A 179 2.84 -7.91 -0.85
CA SER A 179 3.13 -8.52 0.46
C SER A 179 3.53 -7.49 1.52
N ILE A 180 3.44 -7.90 2.78
CA ILE A 180 3.90 -7.11 3.93
C ILE A 180 5.43 -7.18 4.11
N PHE A 181 5.97 -6.20 4.81
CA PHE A 181 7.37 -6.18 5.21
C PHE A 181 7.68 -7.22 6.29
N ILE A 182 8.81 -7.90 6.14
CA ILE A 182 9.40 -8.70 7.22
C ILE A 182 9.82 -7.75 8.36
N LYS A 183 9.62 -8.17 9.61
CA LYS A 183 9.86 -7.35 10.81
C LYS A 183 11.24 -6.68 10.77
N TYR A 184 11.26 -5.37 11.03
CA TYR A 184 12.43 -4.48 10.98
C TYR A 184 13.07 -4.25 9.60
N LYS A 185 12.61 -4.87 8.51
CA LYS A 185 13.20 -4.73 7.16
C LYS A 185 12.59 -3.63 6.28
N SER A 186 11.58 -2.91 6.77
CA SER A 186 10.97 -1.77 6.08
C SER A 186 11.97 -0.65 5.77
N LYS A 187 12.78 -0.20 6.74
CA LYS A 187 13.81 0.83 6.48
C LYS A 187 14.87 0.37 5.47
N PRO A 188 15.50 -0.82 5.61
CA PRO A 188 16.38 -1.36 4.58
C PRO A 188 15.75 -1.46 3.19
N PHE A 189 14.44 -1.74 3.09
CA PHE A 189 13.73 -1.68 1.80
C PHE A 189 13.66 -0.25 1.25
N CYS A 190 13.25 0.74 2.06
CA CYS A 190 13.22 2.14 1.66
C CYS A 190 14.60 2.64 1.20
N GLU A 191 15.68 2.28 1.91
CA GLU A 191 17.05 2.65 1.57
C GLU A 191 17.48 2.07 0.21
N LYS A 192 17.28 0.77 -0.01
CA LYS A 192 17.61 0.09 -1.28
C LYS A 192 16.75 0.61 -2.44
N LEU A 193 15.45 0.83 -2.21
CA LEU A 193 14.50 1.37 -3.20
C LEU A 193 14.90 2.80 -3.63
N LEU A 194 15.15 3.70 -2.67
CA LEU A 194 15.55 5.07 -2.98
C LEU A 194 16.95 5.14 -3.64
N SER A 195 17.82 4.17 -3.37
CA SER A 195 19.07 4.00 -4.13
C SER A 195 18.80 3.57 -5.58
N TRP A 196 17.86 2.66 -5.81
CA TRP A 196 17.47 2.24 -7.16
C TRP A 196 16.84 3.40 -7.96
N VAL A 197 15.92 4.15 -7.36
CA VAL A 197 15.33 5.38 -7.94
C VAL A 197 16.41 6.34 -8.43
N LYS A 198 17.43 6.60 -7.60
CA LYS A 198 18.58 7.44 -8.00
C LYS A 198 19.35 6.84 -9.18
N SER A 199 19.71 5.56 -9.14
CA SER A 199 20.43 4.92 -10.25
C SER A 199 19.63 4.83 -11.56
N SER A 200 18.30 4.89 -11.48
CA SER A 200 17.38 4.86 -12.63
C SER A 200 17.06 6.22 -13.22
N ASN A 201 17.58 7.32 -12.65
CA ASN A 201 17.38 8.70 -13.12
C ASN A 201 15.90 9.11 -13.34
N CYS A 202 14.98 8.58 -12.52
CA CYS A 202 13.57 8.98 -12.56
C CYS A 202 13.42 10.47 -12.22
N ALA A 203 12.60 11.21 -12.98
CA ALA A 203 12.39 12.65 -12.76
C ALA A 203 11.74 12.96 -11.41
N LYS A 204 10.82 12.11 -10.96
CA LYS A 204 10.18 12.20 -9.64
C LYS A 204 9.56 10.88 -9.20
N VAL A 205 9.30 10.77 -7.90
CA VAL A 205 8.50 9.71 -7.27
C VAL A 205 7.18 10.30 -6.77
N VAL A 206 6.09 9.56 -6.90
CA VAL A 206 4.82 9.84 -6.22
C VAL A 206 4.40 8.60 -5.43
N VAL A 207 4.42 8.73 -4.10
CA VAL A 207 3.98 7.70 -3.17
C VAL A 207 2.48 7.85 -2.93
N LEU A 208 1.71 6.80 -3.25
CA LEU A 208 0.28 6.71 -2.95
C LEU A 208 0.11 6.01 -1.61
N SER A 209 -0.57 6.65 -0.67
CA SER A 209 -0.64 6.20 0.73
C SER A 209 -2.02 6.44 1.34
N SER A 210 -2.18 5.96 2.57
CA SER A 210 -3.32 6.25 3.43
C SER A 210 -2.87 6.59 4.86
N SER A 211 -3.81 7.08 5.68
CA SER A 211 -3.61 7.42 7.09
C SER A 211 -4.90 7.15 7.88
N HIS A 212 -4.83 6.84 9.17
CA HIS A 212 -6.03 6.52 9.97
C HIS A 212 -6.99 7.71 10.09
N SER A 213 -8.24 7.52 9.66
CA SER A 213 -9.35 8.48 9.74
C SER A 213 -9.63 8.97 11.17
N TYR A 214 -9.58 8.06 12.14
CA TYR A 214 -9.85 8.30 13.55
C TYR A 214 -8.68 9.00 14.29
N HIS A 215 -7.58 9.31 13.60
CA HIS A 215 -6.49 10.15 14.10
C HIS A 215 -6.46 11.54 13.44
N ARG A 216 -7.51 11.94 12.70
CA ARG A 216 -7.65 13.31 12.16
C ARG A 216 -7.86 14.32 13.30
N ASN A 217 -7.19 15.46 13.21
CA ASN A 217 -7.45 16.62 14.08
C ASN A 217 -8.59 17.52 13.55
N ASP A 218 -9.00 18.53 14.32
CA ASP A 218 -10.11 19.44 13.98
C ASP A 218 -9.95 20.20 12.67
N LEU A 219 -8.72 20.52 12.22
CA LEU A 219 -8.50 21.11 10.88
C LEU A 219 -8.78 20.05 9.82
N GLN A 220 -8.18 18.86 9.99
CA GLN A 220 -8.33 17.73 9.09
C GLN A 220 -9.76 17.22 9.00
N LEU A 221 -10.57 17.29 10.06
CA LEU A 221 -11.98 16.89 10.06
C LEU A 221 -12.90 17.88 9.33
N ARG A 222 -12.54 19.17 9.28
CA ARG A 222 -13.34 20.23 8.64
C ARG A 222 -13.10 20.38 7.13
N SER A 223 -12.16 19.63 6.57
CA SER A 223 -11.77 19.74 5.15
C SER A 223 -11.74 18.38 4.44
N THR A 224 -11.21 18.37 3.21
CA THR A 224 -11.14 17.14 2.40
C THR A 224 -10.31 16.05 3.12
N PRO A 225 -10.58 14.75 2.88
CA PRO A 225 -9.80 13.67 3.47
C PRO A 225 -8.43 13.48 2.80
N PHE A 226 -8.06 14.32 1.83
CA PHE A 226 -6.80 14.19 1.08
C PHE A 226 -5.73 15.14 1.63
N ARG A 227 -4.48 14.69 1.59
CA ARG A 227 -3.29 15.50 1.92
C ARG A 227 -2.13 15.15 0.99
N TYR A 228 -1.26 16.12 0.77
CA TYR A 228 0.03 15.88 0.12
C TYR A 228 1.22 16.20 1.04
N LEU A 229 2.39 15.70 0.66
CA LEU A 229 3.70 16.14 1.17
C LEU A 229 4.66 16.32 -0.01
N LEU A 230 5.48 17.36 0.03
CA LEU A 230 6.55 17.56 -0.95
C LEU A 230 7.93 17.52 -0.27
N THR A 231 8.87 16.87 -0.93
CA THR A 231 10.30 17.02 -0.61
C THR A 231 10.81 18.38 -1.12
N PRO A 232 11.78 19.03 -0.45
CA PRO A 232 12.30 20.34 -0.86
C PRO A 232 12.86 20.40 -2.29
N SER A 233 13.37 19.26 -2.81
CA SER A 233 13.89 19.15 -4.17
C SER A 233 12.79 19.04 -5.24
N LEU A 234 11.59 18.55 -4.89
CA LEU A 234 10.43 18.55 -5.78
C LEU A 234 9.64 19.86 -5.69
N GLN A 235 9.51 20.44 -4.49
CA GLN A 235 8.64 21.57 -4.19
C GLN A 235 8.77 22.72 -5.21
N LYS A 236 10.01 23.20 -5.42
CA LYS A 236 10.34 24.31 -6.35
C LYS A 236 9.82 24.11 -7.77
N ASN A 237 9.68 22.87 -8.22
CA ASN A 237 9.28 22.52 -9.59
C ASN A 237 7.76 22.34 -9.76
N VAL A 238 7.00 22.28 -8.66
CA VAL A 238 5.58 21.88 -8.69
C VAL A 238 4.66 22.82 -7.90
N GLU A 239 5.21 23.70 -7.05
CA GLU A 239 4.46 24.57 -6.14
C GLU A 239 3.32 25.35 -6.82
N SER A 240 3.56 25.97 -7.98
CA SER A 240 2.55 26.72 -8.73
C SER A 240 1.41 25.83 -9.24
N LYS A 241 1.71 24.59 -9.64
CA LYS A 241 0.72 23.60 -10.09
C LYS A 241 -0.08 23.02 -8.91
N ILE A 242 0.55 22.77 -7.76
CA ILE A 242 -0.16 22.30 -6.57
C ILE A 242 -1.06 23.41 -5.99
N LYS A 243 -0.57 24.67 -5.96
CA LYS A 243 -1.38 25.84 -5.60
C LYS A 243 -2.60 26.02 -6.52
N SER A 244 -2.47 25.81 -7.83
CA SER A 244 -3.61 25.91 -8.75
C SER A 244 -4.62 24.76 -8.66
N LEU A 245 -4.31 23.70 -7.91
CA LEU A 245 -5.23 22.61 -7.59
C LEU A 245 -5.94 22.81 -6.23
N ASN A 246 -5.58 23.85 -5.45
CA ASN A 246 -6.13 24.14 -4.13
C ASN A 246 -6.09 22.93 -3.15
N TRP A 247 -5.00 22.15 -3.22
CA TRP A 247 -4.80 21.02 -2.33
C TRP A 247 -4.23 21.44 -0.96
N GLU A 248 -4.46 20.61 0.06
CA GLU A 248 -3.98 20.85 1.42
C GLU A 248 -2.72 20.02 1.74
N GLU A 249 -1.68 20.68 2.25
CA GLU A 249 -0.45 20.01 2.71
C GLU A 249 -0.69 19.35 4.07
N MET A 250 -0.08 18.18 4.30
CA MET A 250 -0.18 17.44 5.54
C MET A 250 0.39 18.26 6.72
N GLU A 251 -0.46 18.49 7.73
CA GLU A 251 -0.17 19.38 8.84
C GLU A 251 0.98 18.86 9.72
N LYS A 252 1.88 19.77 10.11
CA LYS A 252 2.92 19.50 11.10
C LYS A 252 2.34 19.63 12.51
N SER A 253 2.84 18.81 13.43
CA SER A 253 2.37 18.77 14.82
C SER A 253 3.54 18.59 15.79
N PRO A 254 3.45 19.05 17.05
CA PRO A 254 4.48 18.79 18.06
C PRO A 254 4.73 17.29 18.19
N CYS A 255 5.99 16.88 17.99
CA CYS A 255 6.39 15.47 18.04
C CYS A 255 6.02 14.82 19.38
N ILE A 256 6.26 15.54 20.48
CA ILE A 256 5.76 15.21 21.81
C ILE A 256 4.59 16.16 22.11
N PRO A 257 3.38 15.63 22.40
CA PRO A 257 2.26 16.47 22.89
C PRO A 257 2.63 17.24 24.16
N GLU A 258 1.95 18.36 24.39
CA GLU A 258 1.99 19.15 25.65
C GLU A 258 3.35 19.78 26.02
N ILE A 259 4.45 19.50 25.30
CA ILE A 259 5.73 20.20 25.44
C ILE A 259 5.79 21.39 24.48
N SER A 260 5.88 22.60 25.02
CA SER A 260 5.94 23.87 24.25
C SER A 260 7.09 23.91 23.24
N ASP A 261 8.23 23.36 23.64
CA ASP A 261 9.50 23.46 22.92
C ASP A 261 9.76 22.23 22.03
N SER A 262 8.74 21.36 21.86
CA SER A 262 8.84 20.20 20.97
C SER A 262 8.97 20.66 19.51
N GLU A 263 9.92 20.06 18.80
CA GLU A 263 9.99 20.17 17.34
C GLU A 263 8.66 19.74 16.69
N PHE A 264 8.35 20.36 15.55
CA PHE A 264 7.16 20.09 14.76
C PHE A 264 7.46 19.09 13.64
N CYS A 265 6.91 17.88 13.75
CA CYS A 265 7.03 16.86 12.72
C CYS A 265 5.69 16.47 12.08
N VAL A 266 5.79 16.03 10.83
CA VAL A 266 4.71 15.35 10.12
C VAL A 266 4.51 13.97 10.74
N ARG A 267 3.26 13.62 11.06
CA ARG A 267 2.88 12.27 11.52
C ARG A 267 1.87 11.68 10.55
N VAL A 268 2.08 10.43 10.12
CA VAL A 268 1.14 9.70 9.24
C VAL A 268 0.75 8.38 9.90
N PRO A 269 -0.17 8.37 10.89
CA PRO A 269 -0.55 7.16 11.59
C PRO A 269 -1.19 6.13 10.65
N GLY A 270 -0.72 4.89 10.67
CA GLY A 270 -1.17 3.85 9.73
C GLY A 270 -0.55 3.95 8.33
N GLY A 271 0.23 4.99 8.03
CA GLY A 271 0.91 5.19 6.74
C GLY A 271 2.10 4.26 6.46
N GLY A 272 2.38 3.29 7.33
CA GLY A 272 3.45 2.30 7.17
C GLY A 272 4.80 2.92 6.83
N ILE A 273 5.28 2.68 5.60
CA ILE A 273 6.58 3.16 5.11
C ILE A 273 6.59 4.64 4.68
N THR A 274 5.44 5.31 4.58
CA THR A 274 5.33 6.67 4.00
C THR A 274 6.20 7.70 4.70
N LYS A 275 6.22 7.73 6.04
CA LYS A 275 7.08 8.69 6.76
C LYS A 275 8.56 8.40 6.48
N THR A 276 8.97 7.14 6.48
CA THR A 276 10.35 6.75 6.16
C THR A 276 10.75 7.12 4.73
N LEU A 277 9.88 6.91 3.74
CA LEU A 277 10.13 7.34 2.36
C LEU A 277 10.23 8.86 2.22
N TYR A 278 9.41 9.61 2.97
CA TYR A 278 9.44 11.06 3.00
C TYR A 278 10.72 11.60 3.66
N ASP A 279 11.02 11.13 4.88
CA ASP A 279 12.21 11.53 5.64
C ASP A 279 13.50 11.23 4.86
N GLU A 280 13.66 9.98 4.39
CA GLU A 280 14.82 9.56 3.59
C GLU A 280 14.85 10.26 2.23
N GLY A 281 13.69 10.57 1.63
CA GLY A 281 13.58 11.34 0.40
C GLY A 281 14.10 12.77 0.56
N CYS A 282 13.71 13.45 1.65
CA CYS A 282 14.25 14.76 2.05
C CYS A 282 15.76 14.68 2.30
N SER A 283 16.23 13.76 3.15
CA SER A 283 17.66 13.61 3.48
C SER A 283 18.55 13.21 2.30
N LYS A 284 17.97 12.63 1.24
CA LYS A 284 18.68 12.23 0.02
C LYS A 284 18.36 13.14 -1.17
N GLU A 285 17.65 14.25 -0.97
CA GLU A 285 17.23 15.21 -2.00
C GLU A 285 16.44 14.60 -3.19
N ILE A 286 15.80 13.44 -3.00
CA ILE A 286 15.07 12.75 -4.06
C ILE A 286 13.76 13.50 -4.35
N PRO A 287 13.46 13.90 -5.60
CA PRO A 287 12.23 14.61 -5.93
C PRO A 287 10.99 13.71 -5.74
N LEU A 288 10.45 13.69 -4.53
CA LEU A 288 9.37 12.82 -4.09
C LEU A 288 8.18 13.65 -3.60
N ALA A 289 6.99 13.24 -4.02
CA ALA A 289 5.71 13.63 -3.42
C ALA A 289 5.09 12.42 -2.70
N VAL A 290 4.30 12.69 -1.67
CA VAL A 290 3.30 11.75 -1.14
C VAL A 290 1.93 12.33 -1.45
N LEU A 291 1.00 11.52 -1.94
CA LEU A 291 -0.44 11.79 -1.90
C LEU A 291 -1.08 10.75 -0.97
N LEU A 292 -1.92 11.19 -0.03
CA LEU A 292 -2.58 10.30 0.91
C LEU A 292 -4.04 10.65 1.16
N LYS A 293 -4.84 9.62 1.49
CA LYS A 293 -6.22 9.77 1.97
C LYS A 293 -6.35 9.30 3.43
N PHE A 294 -7.13 10.00 4.24
CA PHE A 294 -7.55 9.53 5.56
C PHE A 294 -8.70 8.51 5.42
N VAL A 295 -8.50 7.29 5.93
CA VAL A 295 -9.39 6.14 5.72
C VAL A 295 -9.56 5.26 6.96
N SER A 296 -10.57 4.39 6.92
CA SER A 296 -10.81 3.32 7.89
C SER A 296 -10.49 1.96 7.28
N GLU A 297 -10.21 0.94 8.10
CA GLU A 297 -10.16 -0.45 7.60
C GLU A 297 -11.56 -0.92 7.16
N GLY A 298 -11.61 -1.74 6.10
CA GLY A 298 -12.85 -2.18 5.45
C GLY A 298 -12.72 -2.21 3.93
N ASP A 299 -13.85 -2.14 3.21
CA ASP A 299 -13.82 -1.94 1.75
C ASP A 299 -13.27 -0.55 1.40
N ASN A 300 -12.05 -0.53 0.87
CA ASN A 300 -11.31 0.66 0.49
C ASN A 300 -11.28 0.87 -1.05
N ILE A 301 -12.14 0.18 -1.83
CA ILE A 301 -12.28 0.42 -3.27
C ILE A 301 -12.64 1.89 -3.57
N PRO A 302 -13.62 2.53 -2.89
CA PRO A 302 -13.94 3.95 -3.11
C PRO A 302 -12.78 4.90 -2.71
N ASP A 303 -11.99 4.50 -1.71
CA ASP A 303 -10.81 5.24 -1.27
C ASP A 303 -9.66 5.18 -2.28
N ALA A 304 -9.46 4.02 -2.90
CA ALA A 304 -8.49 3.81 -3.97
C ALA A 304 -8.86 4.61 -5.23
N LEU A 305 -10.15 4.59 -5.61
CA LEU A 305 -10.68 5.39 -6.72
C LEU A 305 -10.44 6.88 -6.50
N GLY A 306 -10.86 7.42 -5.35
CA GLY A 306 -10.63 8.84 -5.03
C GLY A 306 -9.14 9.23 -5.00
N LEU A 307 -8.24 8.33 -4.57
CA LEU A 307 -6.81 8.59 -4.56
C LEU A 307 -6.19 8.60 -5.98
N VAL A 308 -6.66 7.76 -6.91
CA VAL A 308 -6.20 7.82 -8.32
C VAL A 308 -6.80 8.99 -9.08
N GLU A 309 -8.02 9.42 -8.75
CA GLU A 309 -8.63 10.62 -9.32
C GLU A 309 -7.86 11.87 -8.89
N HIS A 310 -7.54 11.99 -7.60
CA HIS A 310 -6.68 13.05 -7.06
C HIS A 310 -5.28 13.04 -7.73
N LEU A 311 -4.65 11.87 -7.91
CA LEU A 311 -3.41 11.77 -8.70
C LEU A 311 -3.58 12.30 -10.14
N ASN A 312 -4.74 12.04 -10.76
CA ASN A 312 -5.03 12.37 -12.14
C ASN A 312 -5.35 13.87 -12.36
N GLU A 313 -5.88 14.59 -11.36
CA GLU A 313 -5.99 16.06 -11.38
C GLU A 313 -4.62 16.73 -11.65
N TRP A 314 -3.57 16.20 -11.02
CA TRP A 314 -2.20 16.70 -11.15
C TRP A 314 -1.48 16.16 -12.39
N LEU A 315 -1.49 14.83 -12.60
CA LEU A 315 -0.67 14.18 -13.63
C LEU A 315 -1.37 14.00 -14.99
N GLN A 316 -2.69 14.14 -15.05
CA GLN A 316 -3.51 14.03 -16.27
C GLN A 316 -3.20 12.78 -17.11
N ILE A 317 -3.00 11.66 -16.41
CA ILE A 317 -2.62 10.37 -16.98
C ILE A 317 -3.73 9.87 -17.91
N ILE A 318 -4.99 10.03 -17.49
CA ILE A 318 -6.19 9.76 -18.27
C ILE A 318 -6.89 11.09 -18.55
N LYS A 319 -7.19 11.37 -19.82
CA LYS A 319 -8.07 12.47 -20.20
C LYS A 319 -9.53 12.06 -19.97
N PRO A 320 -10.41 12.97 -19.52
CA PRO A 320 -11.86 12.76 -19.64
C PRO A 320 -12.26 12.42 -21.08
N ARG A 321 -13.31 11.62 -21.25
CA ARG A 321 -13.97 11.48 -22.56
C ARG A 321 -14.80 12.73 -22.77
N CYS A 322 -14.53 13.50 -23.84
CA CYS A 322 -15.10 14.84 -24.02
C CYS A 322 -16.52 14.86 -24.62
N ASP A 323 -17.08 13.69 -24.95
CA ASP A 323 -18.21 13.60 -25.87
C ASP A 323 -19.59 13.45 -25.19
N ASP A 324 -19.63 13.34 -23.85
CA ASP A 324 -20.87 13.25 -23.06
C ASP A 324 -20.74 13.95 -21.69
N PRO A 325 -21.45 15.07 -21.45
CA PRO A 325 -21.46 15.78 -20.16
C PRO A 325 -22.02 14.97 -18.97
N THR A 326 -22.72 13.86 -19.22
CA THR A 326 -23.30 12.99 -18.19
C THR A 326 -22.37 11.85 -17.76
N ALA A 327 -21.28 11.59 -18.50
CA ALA A 327 -20.32 10.53 -18.23
C ALA A 327 -19.34 10.88 -17.08
N SER A 328 -19.88 11.09 -15.88
CA SER A 328 -19.19 11.60 -14.68
C SER A 328 -18.25 10.59 -13.98
N ALA A 329 -17.58 9.72 -14.74
CA ALA A 329 -16.60 8.77 -14.22
C ALA A 329 -15.40 8.64 -15.17
N LEU A 330 -14.19 8.88 -14.65
CA LEU A 330 -12.97 8.47 -15.35
C LEU A 330 -12.97 6.93 -15.46
N PRO A 331 -12.61 6.35 -16.63
CA PRO A 331 -12.80 4.92 -16.89
C PRO A 331 -11.73 4.04 -16.22
N TRP A 332 -11.63 4.10 -14.90
CA TRP A 332 -10.74 3.26 -14.09
C TRP A 332 -11.20 1.79 -14.15
N LYS A 333 -10.37 0.95 -14.76
CA LYS A 333 -10.63 -0.46 -14.98
C LYS A 333 -10.24 -1.27 -13.75
N ILE A 334 -11.24 -1.77 -13.02
CA ILE A 334 -11.05 -2.75 -11.95
C ILE A 334 -10.26 -3.97 -12.49
N PRO A 335 -9.17 -4.41 -11.82
CA PRO A 335 -8.41 -5.58 -12.24
C PRO A 335 -9.18 -6.88 -11.97
N SER A 336 -8.92 -7.91 -12.77
CA SER A 336 -9.65 -9.19 -12.71
C SER A 336 -9.50 -9.91 -11.37
N SER A 337 -8.38 -9.75 -10.67
CA SER A 337 -8.16 -10.25 -9.31
C SER A 337 -9.21 -9.79 -8.28
N TRP A 338 -9.74 -8.57 -8.41
CA TRP A 338 -10.72 -8.06 -7.43
C TRP A 338 -12.10 -8.74 -7.54
N ARG A 339 -12.36 -9.52 -8.61
CA ARG A 339 -13.59 -10.32 -8.76
C ARG A 339 -13.86 -11.28 -7.59
N LEU A 340 -12.81 -11.69 -6.88
CA LEU A 340 -12.88 -12.61 -5.74
C LEU A 340 -12.41 -11.95 -4.42
N LEU A 341 -12.38 -10.62 -4.34
CA LEU A 341 -11.94 -9.89 -3.13
C LEU A 341 -12.74 -10.26 -1.88
N PHE A 342 -14.03 -10.56 -2.05
CA PHE A 342 -14.95 -11.02 -1.01
C PHE A 342 -15.21 -12.55 -1.05
N GLY A 343 -14.33 -13.31 -1.70
CA GLY A 343 -14.46 -14.76 -1.88
C GLY A 343 -15.30 -15.19 -3.08
N SER A 344 -15.40 -16.50 -3.31
CA SER A 344 -16.08 -17.12 -4.45
C SER A 344 -17.58 -17.32 -4.19
N GLY A 345 -18.27 -16.24 -3.84
CA GLY A 345 -19.68 -16.28 -3.40
C GLY A 345 -19.87 -16.94 -2.02
N LEU A 346 -21.09 -16.90 -1.52
CA LEU A 346 -21.47 -17.62 -0.30
C LEU A 346 -21.87 -19.06 -0.66
N PRO A 347 -21.34 -20.09 0.03
CA PRO A 347 -21.78 -21.47 -0.15
C PRO A 347 -23.31 -21.59 0.00
N PRO A 348 -24.03 -22.22 -0.95
CA PRO A 348 -25.49 -22.34 -0.88
C PRO A 348 -26.03 -23.07 0.35
N ALA A 349 -25.19 -23.79 1.09
CA ALA A 349 -25.52 -24.47 2.34
C ALA A 349 -25.43 -23.57 3.59
N LEU A 350 -25.29 -22.25 3.42
CA LEU A 350 -25.37 -21.25 4.51
C LEU A 350 -26.71 -20.48 4.52
N PHE A 351 -27.66 -20.88 3.67
CA PHE A 351 -29.00 -20.32 3.53
C PHE A 351 -30.05 -21.44 3.41
#